data_AF-A0AAD5AFD0-F1
#
_entry.id   AF-A0AAD5AFD0-F1
#
_cell.length_a   1.000
_cell.length_b   1.000
_cell.length_c   1.000
_cell.angle_alpha   90.00
_cell.angle_beta   90.00
_cell.angle_gamma   90.00
#
_symmetry.space_group_name_H-M   'P 1'
#
loop_
_entity.id
_entity.type
_entity.pdbx_description
1 polymer ?
#
loop_
_entity_poly.entity_id
_entity_poly.type
_entity_poly.pdbx_seq_one_letter_code
_entity_poly.pdbx_strand_id
1 'polypeptide(L)'
;ILFDQAQRSVRSQLQTFVKEDLRKFKEVKKQFDKASEEKDVALVKNAQVPRNKPHEVDEATNTLTTTRKCFRHIALDYVLQINVLQSKKRLELLKSMLSFMNSNLSFFQQGYTLFSDLEPLMKQLGGQV
;
A
#
# COMPACT_ATOMS: atom_id res chain seq x y z
N ILE A 1 2.71 -18.20 23.47
CA ILE A 1 1.75 -17.08 23.52
C ILE A 1 2.31 -15.84 22.82
N LEU A 2 3.47 -15.28 23.23
CA LEU A 2 4.11 -14.13 22.57
C LEU A 2 4.34 -14.33 21.06
N PHE A 3 5.01 -15.43 20.67
CA PHE A 3 5.34 -15.71 19.27
C PHE A 3 4.09 -15.74 18.39
N ASP A 4 3.03 -16.39 18.87
CA ASP A 4 1.78 -16.56 18.14
C ASP A 4 0.99 -15.23 18.03
N GLN A 5 0.98 -14.42 19.09
CA GLN A 5 0.29 -13.13 19.10
C GLN A 5 1.02 -12.07 18.26
N ALA A 6 2.34 -12.00 18.38
CA ALA A 6 3.17 -11.09 17.61
C ALA A 6 3.19 -11.47 16.12
N GLN A 7 3.33 -12.76 15.81
CA GLN A 7 3.29 -13.25 14.43
C GLN A 7 1.92 -13.00 13.79
N ARG A 8 0.81 -13.27 14.48
CA ARG A 8 -0.53 -13.04 13.93
C ARG A 8 -0.80 -11.56 13.65
N SER A 9 -0.47 -10.67 14.57
CA SER A 9 -0.72 -9.23 14.42
C SER A 9 0.06 -8.64 13.23
N VAL A 10 1.38 -8.88 13.20
CA VAL A 10 2.25 -8.37 12.11
C VAL A 10 1.86 -8.98 10.77
N ARG A 11 1.63 -10.30 10.72
CA ARG A 11 1.24 -10.98 9.49
C ARG A 11 -0.09 -10.45 8.97
N SER A 12 -1.09 -10.29 9.83
CA SER A 12 -2.42 -9.82 9.41
C SER A 12 -2.36 -8.40 8.83
N GLN A 13 -1.68 -7.47 9.51
CA GLN A 13 -1.57 -6.08 9.04
C GLN A 13 -0.88 -5.99 7.67
N LEU A 14 0.26 -6.67 7.51
CA LEU A 14 0.99 -6.68 6.24
C LEU A 14 0.23 -7.42 5.13
N GLN A 15 -0.47 -8.51 5.45
CA GLN A 15 -1.29 -9.22 4.48
C GLN A 15 -2.47 -8.38 3.99
N THR A 16 -3.14 -7.63 4.88
CA THR A 16 -4.21 -6.70 4.49
C THR A 16 -3.67 -5.62 3.54
N PHE A 17 -2.54 -5.00 3.87
CA PHE A 17 -1.91 -4.00 2.99
C PHE A 17 -1.62 -4.56 1.59
N VAL A 18 -1.07 -5.78 1.50
CA VAL A 18 -0.76 -6.42 0.21
C VAL A 18 -2.03 -6.81 -0.55
N LYS A 19 -3.03 -7.37 0.12
CA LYS A 19 -4.24 -7.88 -0.55
C LYS A 19 -5.21 -6.79 -0.95
N GLU A 20 -5.28 -5.71 -0.18
CA GLU A 20 -6.28 -4.66 -0.38
C GLU A 20 -5.67 -3.41 -1.00
N ASP A 21 -4.73 -2.75 -0.31
CA ASP A 21 -4.18 -1.47 -0.78
C ASP A 21 -3.37 -1.64 -2.07
N LEU A 22 -2.47 -2.63 -2.11
CA LEU A 22 -1.66 -2.86 -3.31
C LEU A 22 -2.51 -3.37 -4.49
N ARG A 23 -3.55 -4.17 -4.22
CA ARG A 23 -4.48 -4.62 -5.27
C ARG A 23 -5.26 -3.46 -5.85
N LYS A 24 -5.81 -2.57 -5.01
CA LYS A 24 -6.52 -1.36 -5.46
C LYS A 24 -5.60 -0.45 -6.27
N PHE A 25 -4.36 -0.25 -5.82
CA PHE A 25 -3.37 0.53 -6.56
C PHE A 25 -3.07 -0.05 -7.96
N LYS A 26 -2.97 -1.38 -8.09
CA LYS A 26 -2.77 -2.03 -9.40
C LYS A 26 -3.90 -1.73 -10.38
N GLU A 27 -5.14 -1.60 -9.91
CA GLU A 27 -6.26 -1.21 -10.79
C GLU A 27 -6.12 0.22 -11.28
N VAL A 28 -5.72 1.16 -10.41
CA VAL A 28 -5.42 2.55 -10.81
C VAL A 28 -4.29 2.58 -11.84
N LYS A 29 -3.23 1.79 -11.63
CA LYS A 29 -2.15 1.65 -12.61
C LYS A 29 -2.67 1.17 -13.97
N LYS A 30 -3.53 0.15 -13.98
CA LYS A 30 -4.13 -0.37 -15.22
C LYS A 30 -4.94 0.70 -15.96
N GLN A 31 -5.70 1.53 -15.23
CA GLN A 31 -6.44 2.64 -15.81
C GLN A 31 -5.52 3.71 -16.42
N PHE A 32 -4.42 4.02 -15.73
CA PHE A 32 -3.38 4.91 -16.24
C PHE A 32 -2.74 4.38 -17.52
N ASP A 33 -2.33 3.11 -17.52
CA ASP A 33 -1.68 2.48 -18.68
C ASP A 33 -2.64 2.49 -19.89
N LYS A 34 -3.91 2.11 -19.68
CA LYS A 34 -4.95 2.18 -20.72
C LYS A 34 -5.16 3.59 -21.27
N ALA A 35 -5.26 4.59 -20.40
CA ALA A 35 -5.45 5.98 -20.83
C ALA A 35 -4.22 6.52 -21.59
N SER A 36 -3.02 6.04 -21.26
CA SER A 36 -1.80 6.37 -22.01
C SER A 36 -1.86 5.80 -23.43
N GLU A 37 -2.22 4.52 -23.57
CA GLU A 37 -2.38 3.86 -24.87
C GLU A 37 -3.45 4.54 -25.73
N GLU A 38 -4.62 4.84 -25.17
CA GLU A 38 -5.71 5.54 -25.88
C GLU A 38 -5.25 6.92 -26.40
N LYS A 39 -4.46 7.64 -25.60
CA LYS A 39 -3.90 8.94 -25.98
C LYS A 39 -2.84 8.79 -27.09
N ASP A 40 -2.01 7.76 -27.05
CA ASP A 40 -1.00 7.50 -28.09
C ASP A 40 -1.67 7.09 -29.41
N VAL A 41 -2.73 6.27 -29.37
CA VAL A 41 -3.54 5.93 -30.55
C VAL A 41 -4.20 7.18 -31.15
N ALA A 42 -4.80 8.04 -30.33
CA ALA A 42 -5.40 9.28 -30.81
C ALA A 42 -4.37 10.23 -31.44
N LEU A 43 -3.14 10.25 -30.93
CA LEU A 43 -2.05 11.05 -31.47
C LEU A 43 -1.63 10.54 -32.86
N VAL A 44 -1.43 9.23 -33.01
CA VAL A 44 -1.09 8.62 -34.31
C VAL A 44 -2.21 8.87 -35.32
N LYS A 45 -3.47 8.66 -34.94
CA LYS A 45 -4.62 8.91 -35.81
C LYS A 45 -4.66 10.36 -36.30
N ASN A 46 -4.46 11.33 -35.40
CA ASN A 46 -4.43 12.75 -35.75
C ASN A 46 -3.26 13.10 -36.71
N ALA A 47 -2.08 12.52 -36.50
CA ALA A 47 -0.91 12.75 -37.35
C ALA A 47 -1.06 12.18 -38.78
N GLN A 48 -1.87 11.14 -38.94
CA GLN A 48 -2.07 10.46 -40.23
C GLN A 48 -3.20 11.05 -41.09
N VAL A 49 -4.00 11.99 -40.57
CA VAL A 49 -5.14 12.54 -41.32
C VAL A 49 -4.64 13.38 -42.52
N PRO A 50 -5.12 13.10 -43.74
CA PRO A 50 -4.82 13.92 -44.92
C PRO A 50 -5.32 15.36 -44.76
N ARG A 51 -4.44 16.34 -44.98
CA ARG A 51 -4.76 17.77 -44.81
C ARG A 51 -5.82 18.31 -45.77
N ASN A 52 -6.09 17.60 -46.87
CA ASN A 52 -7.12 17.97 -47.85
C ASN A 52 -8.54 17.64 -47.38
N LYS A 53 -8.72 17.03 -46.20
CA LYS A 53 -10.01 16.70 -45.61
C LYS A 53 -10.22 17.45 -44.29
N PRO A 54 -10.58 18.75 -44.34
CA PRO A 54 -10.63 19.60 -43.15
C PRO A 54 -11.55 19.08 -42.05
N HIS A 55 -12.71 18.50 -42.39
CA HIS A 55 -13.61 17.91 -41.40
C HIS A 55 -12.98 16.73 -40.64
N GLU A 56 -12.27 15.82 -41.33
CA GLU A 56 -11.58 14.70 -40.68
C GLU A 56 -10.43 15.20 -39.78
N VAL A 57 -9.76 16.28 -40.18
CA VAL A 57 -8.71 16.92 -39.38
C VAL A 57 -9.28 17.50 -38.09
N ASP A 58 -10.41 18.21 -38.17
CA ASP A 58 -11.07 18.81 -37.01
C ASP A 58 -11.55 17.73 -36.03
N GLU A 59 -12.18 16.66 -36.53
CA GLU A 59 -12.65 15.54 -35.71
C GLU A 59 -11.50 14.84 -34.98
N ALA A 60 -10.41 14.54 -35.68
CA ALA A 60 -9.25 13.89 -35.09
C ALA A 60 -8.55 14.80 -34.06
N THR A 61 -8.50 16.10 -34.32
CA THR A 61 -7.91 17.09 -33.41
C THR A 61 -8.73 17.24 -32.14
N ASN A 62 -10.07 17.27 -32.26
CA ASN A 62 -10.96 17.32 -31.12
C ASN A 62 -10.86 16.04 -30.26
N THR A 63 -10.82 14.88 -30.91
CA THR A 63 -10.60 13.58 -30.25
C THR A 63 -9.27 13.59 -29.47
N LEU A 64 -8.17 13.95 -30.12
CA LEU A 64 -6.86 14.05 -29.46
C LEU A 64 -6.88 15.02 -28.27
N THR A 65 -7.52 16.18 -28.42
CA THR A 65 -7.62 17.18 -27.36
C THR A 65 -8.35 16.63 -26.14
N THR A 66 -9.47 15.94 -26.36
CA THR A 66 -10.27 15.32 -25.29
C THR A 66 -9.51 14.19 -24.60
N THR A 67 -8.90 13.28 -25.37
CA THR A 67 -8.13 12.16 -24.79
C THR A 67 -6.90 12.66 -24.02
N ARG A 68 -6.22 13.72 -24.49
CA ARG A 68 -5.12 14.36 -23.74
C ARG A 68 -5.57 14.97 -22.42
N LYS A 69 -6.73 15.62 -22.39
CA LYS A 69 -7.29 16.15 -21.13
C LYS A 69 -7.62 15.02 -20.16
N CYS A 70 -8.31 13.99 -20.62
CA CYS A 70 -8.63 12.81 -19.82
C CYS A 70 -7.36 12.15 -19.24
N PHE A 71 -6.36 11.88 -20.09
CA PHE A 71 -5.08 11.32 -19.66
C PHE A 71 -4.40 12.16 -18.57
N ARG A 72 -4.40 13.49 -18.68
CA ARG A 72 -3.80 14.37 -17.65
C ARG A 72 -4.49 14.21 -16.29
N HIS A 73 -5.81 14.13 -16.26
CA HIS A 73 -6.54 13.90 -15.01
C HIS A 73 -6.19 12.54 -14.40
N ILE A 74 -6.24 11.47 -15.20
CA ILE A 74 -5.90 10.11 -14.77
C ILE A 74 -4.44 10.01 -14.31
N ALA A 75 -3.51 10.70 -14.98
CA ALA A 75 -2.10 10.73 -14.61
C ALA A 75 -1.88 11.40 -13.25
N LEU A 76 -2.58 12.50 -12.97
CA LEU A 76 -2.52 13.17 -11.66
C LEU A 76 -3.09 12.26 -10.56
N ASP A 77 -4.21 11.60 -10.81
CA ASP A 77 -4.80 10.64 -9.88
C ASP A 77 -3.85 9.47 -9.62
N TYR A 78 -3.19 8.94 -10.65
CA TYR A 78 -2.21 7.88 -10.50
C TYR A 78 -1.00 8.31 -9.64
N VAL A 79 -0.46 9.51 -9.87
CA VAL A 79 0.64 10.06 -9.04
C VAL A 79 0.20 10.27 -7.60
N LEU A 80 -1.02 10.77 -7.37
CA LEU A 80 -1.57 10.90 -6.03
C LEU A 80 -1.67 9.54 -5.34
N GLN A 81 -2.16 8.51 -6.04
CA GLN A 81 -2.27 7.16 -5.50
C GLN A 81 -0.92 6.52 -5.19
N ILE A 82 0.15 6.83 -5.95
CA ILE A 82 1.53 6.46 -5.60
C ILE A 82 1.90 7.05 -4.23
N ASN A 83 1.69 8.36 -4.06
CA ASN A 83 2.04 9.06 -2.82
C ASN A 83 1.26 8.51 -1.62
N VAL A 84 -0.03 8.23 -1.79
CA VAL A 84 -0.88 7.62 -0.76
C VAL A 84 -0.37 6.22 -0.40
N LEU A 85 -0.07 5.38 -1.39
CA LEU A 85 0.42 4.02 -1.15
C LEU A 85 1.77 4.02 -0.42
N GLN A 86 2.70 4.90 -0.82
CA GLN A 86 4.00 5.04 -0.16
C GLN A 86 3.85 5.48 1.31
N SER A 87 2.99 6.46 1.56
CA SER A 87 2.70 6.95 2.91
C SER A 87 2.07 5.88 3.79
N LYS A 88 1.07 5.16 3.26
CA LYS A 88 0.43 4.03 3.95
C LYS A 88 1.42 2.91 4.25
N LYS A 89 2.27 2.51 3.29
CA LYS A 89 3.29 1.47 3.49
C LYS A 89 4.18 1.79 4.70
N ARG A 90 4.67 3.04 4.77
CA ARG A 90 5.53 3.48 5.87
C ARG A 90 4.81 3.40 7.21
N LEU A 91 3.55 3.83 7.25
CA LEU A 91 2.73 3.80 8.47
C LEU A 91 2.44 2.36 8.93
N GLU A 92 2.04 1.47 8.02
CA GLU A 92 1.71 0.07 8.37
C GLU A 92 2.92 -0.72 8.87
N LEU A 93 4.12 -0.45 8.33
CA LEU A 93 5.37 -1.01 8.85
C LEU A 93 5.64 -0.54 10.29
N LEU A 94 5.47 0.75 10.57
CA LEU A 94 5.66 1.30 11.92
C LEU A 94 4.63 0.74 12.92
N LYS A 95 3.36 0.63 12.52
CA LYS A 95 2.32 -0.01 13.34
C LYS A 95 2.63 -1.47 13.66
N SER A 96 3.13 -2.21 12.66
CA SER A 96 3.55 -3.60 12.84
C SER A 96 4.69 -3.72 13.85
N MET A 97 5.72 -2.86 13.73
CA MET A 97 6.83 -2.81 14.68
C MET A 97 6.37 -2.44 16.10
N LEU A 98 5.50 -1.43 16.23
CA LEU A 98 4.95 -1.04 17.52
C LEU A 98 4.15 -2.17 18.17
N SER A 99 3.30 -2.86 17.40
CA SER A 99 2.54 -4.01 17.90
C SER A 99 3.45 -5.15 18.36
N PHE A 100 4.54 -5.40 17.63
CA PHE A 100 5.56 -6.37 18.02
C PHE A 100 6.25 -5.96 19.34
N MET A 101 6.68 -4.71 19.47
CA MET A 101 7.33 -4.21 20.68
C MET A 101 6.41 -4.28 21.91
N ASN A 102 5.14 -3.88 21.76
CA ASN A 102 4.15 -3.99 22.84
C ASN A 102 3.91 -5.43 23.27
N SER A 103 3.85 -6.36 22.31
CA SER A 103 3.72 -7.78 22.62
C SER A 103 4.91 -8.26 23.47
N ASN A 104 6.14 -7.91 23.06
CA ASN A 104 7.35 -8.25 23.81
C ASN A 104 7.33 -7.66 25.22
N LEU A 105 6.99 -6.38 25.35
CA LEU A 105 6.87 -5.70 26.65
C LEU A 105 5.92 -6.46 27.58
N SER A 106 4.72 -6.81 27.10
CA SER A 106 3.75 -7.57 27.90
C SER A 106 4.27 -8.94 28.30
N PHE A 107 5.00 -9.64 27.42
CA PHE A 107 5.61 -10.93 27.76
C PHE A 107 6.67 -10.81 28.84
N PHE A 108 7.57 -9.83 28.74
CA PHE A 108 8.60 -9.61 29.76
C PHE A 108 7.99 -9.19 31.09
N GLN A 109 6.95 -8.35 31.09
CA GLN A 109 6.24 -7.97 32.31
C GLN A 109 5.57 -9.18 32.98
N GLN A 110 4.85 -10.00 32.20
CA GLN A 110 4.23 -11.23 32.73
C GLN A 110 5.27 -12.21 33.27
N GLY A 111 6.39 -12.38 32.55
CA GLY A 111 7.50 -13.23 33.00
C GLY A 111 8.11 -12.72 34.30
N TYR A 112 8.39 -11.41 34.39
CA TYR A 112 8.92 -10.79 35.60
C TYR A 112 8.00 -11.02 36.80
N THR A 113 6.70 -10.71 36.67
CA THR A 113 5.72 -10.94 37.74
C THR A 113 5.72 -12.40 38.18
N LEU A 114 5.68 -13.35 37.23
CA LEU A 114 5.70 -14.77 37.55
C LEU A 114 6.97 -15.20 38.32
N PHE A 115 8.15 -14.73 37.89
CA PHE A 115 9.40 -15.06 38.57
C PHE A 115 9.49 -14.43 39.96
N SER A 116 9.02 -13.18 40.12
CA SER A 116 8.93 -12.54 41.43
C SER A 116 8.00 -13.30 42.38
N ASP A 117 6.87 -13.80 41.88
CA ASP A 117 5.93 -14.59 42.68
C ASP A 117 6.50 -15.97 43.08
N LEU A 118 7.36 -16.56 42.25
CA LEU A 118 8.02 -17.85 42.51
C LEU A 118 9.28 -17.74 43.36
N GLU A 119 9.89 -16.56 43.46
CA GLU A 119 11.14 -16.33 44.20
C GLU A 119 11.10 -16.83 45.67
N PRO A 120 10.03 -16.62 46.46
CA PRO A 120 9.96 -17.13 47.84
C PRO A 120 10.00 -18.66 47.90
N LEU A 121 9.27 -19.32 46.99
CA LEU A 121 9.22 -20.77 46.88
C LEU A 121 10.58 -21.35 46.49
N MET A 122 11.29 -20.69 45.56
CA MET A 122 12.64 -21.08 45.15
C MET A 122 13.66 -20.96 46.29
N LYS A 123 13.59 -19.88 47.10
CA LYS A 123 14.44 -19.72 48.30
C LYS A 123 14.17 -20.80 49.34
N GLN A 124 12.90 -21.11 49.58
CA GLN A 124 12.49 -22.17 50.51
C GLN A 124 12.98 -23.56 50.08
N LEU A 125 12.93 -23.88 48.79
CA LEU A 125 13.47 -25.11 48.21
C LEU A 125 15.00 -25.17 48.20
N GLY A 126 15.67 -24.03 48.06
CA GLY A 126 17.13 -23.92 48.05
C GLY A 126 17.81 -24.07 49.42
N GLY A 127 17.04 -24.26 50.50
CA GLY A 127 17.58 -24.43 51.85
C GLY A 127 18.11 -23.15 52.50
N GLN A 128 17.88 -21.98 51.90
CA GLN A 128 18.17 -20.69 52.51
C GLN A 128 16.89 -20.17 53.17
N VAL A 129 16.85 -20.26 54.50
CA VAL A 129 15.92 -19.51 55.36
C VAL A 129 16.37 -18.05 55.43
#